data_AF-A0A730CHS7-F1
#
_entry.id   AF-A0A730CHS7-F1
#
_cell.length_a   1.000
_cell.length_b   1.000
_cell.length_c   1.000
_cell.angle_alpha   90.00
_cell.angle_beta   90.00
_cell.angle_gamma   90.00
#
_symmetry.space_group_name_H-M   'P 1'
#
loop_
_entity.id
_entity.type
_entity.pdbx_description
1 polymer ?
#
loop_
_entity_poly.entity_id
_entity_poly.type
_entity_poly.pdbx_seq_one_letter_code
_entity_poly.pdbx_strand_id
1 'polypeptide(L)'
;MSEKTEQPTEKKLRDGRKEGQVVKSIEITSLFQLIALYLYFHFFTEKMILILIESITFTLQLVNKPFSYALTQLSHVLIESLASVLLFLGAGVIVATVGSVFLQVGVVIASK
;
A
#
# COMPACT_ATOMS: atom_id res chain seq x y z
N MET A 1 -34.88 10.13 -18.47
CA MET A 1 -33.49 10.58 -18.70
C MET A 1 -33.02 9.88 -19.96
N SER A 2 -32.92 10.60 -21.08
CA SER A 2 -32.42 10.03 -22.34
C SER A 2 -30.92 9.80 -22.18
N GLU A 3 -30.52 8.53 -22.22
CA GLU A 3 -29.12 8.13 -22.24
C GLU A 3 -28.51 8.69 -23.52
N LYS A 4 -27.73 9.78 -23.40
CA LYS A 4 -27.12 10.46 -24.56
C LYS A 4 -26.01 9.54 -25.10
N THR A 5 -26.26 8.95 -26.26
CA THR A 5 -25.37 8.00 -26.96
C THR A 5 -24.24 8.68 -27.76
N GLU A 6 -24.19 10.01 -27.78
CA GLU A 6 -23.15 10.76 -28.47
C GLU A 6 -21.85 10.81 -27.66
N GLN A 7 -20.72 10.62 -28.35
CA GLN A 7 -19.42 10.79 -27.74
C GLN A 7 -19.25 12.23 -27.22
N PRO A 8 -18.66 12.42 -26.03
CA PRO A 8 -18.45 13.75 -25.47
C PRO A 8 -17.51 14.57 -26.37
N THR A 9 -17.92 15.80 -26.67
CA THR A 9 -17.08 16.77 -27.40
C THR A 9 -15.88 17.19 -26.56
N GLU A 10 -14.79 17.63 -27.20
CA GLU A 10 -13.57 18.07 -26.50
C GLU A 10 -13.82 19.12 -25.41
N LYS A 11 -14.76 20.05 -25.67
CA LYS A 11 -15.18 21.05 -24.68
C LYS A 11 -15.77 20.40 -23.42
N LYS A 12 -16.64 19.40 -23.56
CA LYS A 12 -17.23 18.67 -22.42
C LYS A 12 -16.16 17.91 -21.62
N LEU A 13 -15.17 17.31 -22.29
CA LEU A 13 -14.07 16.62 -21.61
C LEU A 13 -13.21 17.58 -20.78
N ARG A 14 -12.90 18.76 -21.34
CA ARG A 14 -12.11 19.77 -20.64
C ARG A 14 -12.87 20.38 -19.46
N ASP A 15 -14.16 20.67 -19.64
CA ASP A 15 -14.99 21.24 -18.59
C ASP A 15 -15.23 20.21 -17.47
N GLY A 16 -15.51 18.94 -17.82
CA GLY A 16 -15.58 17.84 -16.86
C GLY A 16 -14.28 17.65 -16.06
N ARG A 17 -13.11 17.81 -16.69
CA ARG A 17 -11.82 17.83 -15.99
C ARG A 17 -11.70 18.97 -14.97
N LYS A 18 -12.14 20.18 -15.32
CA LYS A 18 -12.14 21.33 -14.37
C LYS A 18 -13.08 21.10 -13.19
N GLU A 19 -14.15 20.36 -13.40
CA GLU A 19 -15.11 19.94 -12.36
C GLU A 19 -14.64 18.70 -11.58
N GLY A 20 -13.48 18.11 -11.92
CA GLY A 20 -12.94 16.91 -11.28
C GLY A 20 -13.54 15.58 -11.77
N GLN A 21 -14.41 15.62 -12.79
CA GLN A 21 -15.02 14.45 -13.42
C GLN A 21 -14.05 13.80 -14.42
N VAL A 22 -13.04 13.11 -13.90
CA VAL A 22 -12.13 12.28 -14.69
C VAL A 22 -12.45 10.80 -14.54
N VAL A 23 -12.53 10.11 -15.69
CA VAL A 23 -12.67 8.66 -15.73
C VAL A 23 -11.35 8.04 -15.28
N LYS A 24 -11.43 7.12 -14.32
CA LYS A 24 -10.32 6.30 -13.86
C LYS A 24 -10.79 4.86 -13.72
N SER A 25 -9.95 3.90 -14.11
CA SER A 25 -10.24 2.47 -13.94
C SER A 25 -9.76 2.01 -12.57
N ILE A 26 -10.68 1.38 -11.85
CA ILE A 26 -10.36 0.74 -10.58
C ILE A 26 -9.51 -0.50 -10.85
N GLU A 27 -9.76 -1.24 -11.94
CA GLU A 27 -8.99 -2.43 -12.30
C GLU A 27 -7.51 -2.13 -12.55
N ILE A 28 -7.20 -1.03 -13.25
CA ILE A 28 -5.81 -0.61 -13.46
C ILE A 28 -5.14 -0.33 -12.11
N THR A 29 -5.82 0.39 -11.21
CA THR A 29 -5.28 0.68 -9.87
C THR A 29 -4.99 -0.60 -9.09
N SER A 30 -5.92 -1.55 -9.09
CA SER A 30 -5.75 -2.86 -8.45
C SER A 30 -4.59 -3.66 -9.04
N LEU A 31 -4.37 -3.58 -10.36
CA LEU A 31 -3.22 -4.23 -11.02
C LEU A 31 -1.89 -3.68 -10.50
N PHE A 32 -1.76 -2.35 -10.39
CA PHE A 32 -0.54 -1.73 -9.84
C PHE A 32 -0.30 -2.13 -8.38
N GLN A 33 -1.37 -2.20 -7.56
CA GLN A 33 -1.26 -2.68 -6.18
C GLN A 33 -0.81 -4.14 -6.11
N LEU A 34 -1.33 -5.01 -6.99
CA LEU A 34 -0.92 -6.41 -7.06
C LEU A 34 0.56 -6.56 -7.47
N ILE A 35 1.01 -5.77 -8.45
CA ILE A 35 2.42 -5.72 -8.84
C ILE A 35 3.28 -5.28 -7.66
N ALA A 36 2.89 -4.23 -6.93
CA ALA A 36 3.63 -3.76 -5.77
C ALA A 36 3.71 -4.83 -4.67
N LEU A 37 2.62 -5.56 -4.42
CA LEU A 37 2.59 -6.67 -3.48
C LEU A 37 3.52 -7.81 -3.92
N TYR A 38 3.49 -8.17 -5.20
CA TYR A 38 4.37 -9.19 -5.76
C TYR A 38 5.85 -8.80 -5.59
N LEU A 39 6.22 -7.57 -5.98
CA LEU A 39 7.60 -7.09 -5.84
C LEU A 39 8.03 -7.03 -4.37
N TYR A 40 7.13 -6.64 -3.47
CA TYR A 40 7.41 -6.68 -2.04
C TYR A 40 7.79 -8.08 -1.59
N PHE A 41 6.99 -9.10 -1.85
CA PHE A 41 7.36 -10.45 -1.45
C PHE A 41 8.62 -10.92 -2.18
N HIS A 42 8.72 -10.71 -3.50
CA HIS A 42 9.87 -11.15 -4.28
C HIS A 42 11.21 -10.64 -3.72
N PHE A 43 11.29 -9.36 -3.32
CA PHE A 43 12.53 -8.78 -2.82
C PHE A 43 12.72 -8.93 -1.30
N PHE A 44 11.64 -9.01 -0.51
CA PHE A 44 11.73 -8.99 0.94
C PHE A 44 11.51 -10.34 1.61
N THR A 45 11.21 -11.42 0.87
CA THR A 45 11.02 -12.77 1.43
C THR A 45 12.21 -13.22 2.28
N GLU A 46 13.45 -13.04 1.81
CA GLU A 46 14.64 -13.43 2.58
C GLU A 46 14.71 -12.71 3.93
N LYS A 47 14.53 -11.38 3.90
CA LYS A 47 14.50 -10.56 5.12
C LYS A 47 13.38 -11.00 6.07
N MET A 48 12.19 -11.31 5.56
CA MET A 48 11.08 -11.79 6.40
C MET A 48 11.41 -13.13 7.08
N ILE A 49 12.05 -14.06 6.37
CA ILE A 49 12.50 -15.34 6.94
C ILE A 49 13.53 -15.08 8.05
N LEU A 50 14.49 -14.19 7.83
CA LEU A 50 15.49 -13.84 8.85
C LEU A 50 14.86 -13.24 10.11
N ILE A 51 13.91 -12.31 9.96
CA ILE A 51 13.18 -11.71 11.09
C ILE A 51 12.43 -12.80 11.89
N LEU A 52 11.83 -13.77 11.21
CA LEU A 52 11.14 -14.89 11.87
C LEU A 52 12.12 -15.78 12.65
N ILE A 53 13.26 -16.14 12.05
CA ILE A 53 14.30 -16.95 12.72
C ILE A 53 14.85 -16.21 13.94
N GLU A 54 15.12 -14.91 13.80
CA GLU A 54 15.60 -14.06 14.89
C GLU A 54 14.58 -13.98 16.02
N SER A 55 13.29 -13.80 15.70
CA SER A 55 12.19 -13.76 16.67
C SER A 55 12.07 -15.06 17.46
N ILE A 56 12.20 -16.22 16.80
CA ILE A 56 12.19 -17.54 17.45
C ILE A 56 13.40 -17.67 18.37
N THR A 57 14.59 -17.35 17.88
CA THR A 57 15.84 -17.46 18.64
C THR A 57 15.83 -16.54 19.86
N PHE A 58 15.34 -15.32 19.71
CA PHE A 58 15.17 -14.35 20.78
C PHE A 58 14.22 -14.86 21.87
N THR A 59 13.11 -15.49 21.47
CA THR A 59 12.16 -16.08 22.41
C THR A 59 12.82 -17.18 23.25
N LEU A 60 13.65 -18.03 22.63
CA LEU A 60 14.37 -19.09 23.34
C LEU A 60 15.36 -18.54 24.38
N GLN A 61 16.01 -17.40 24.10
CA GLN A 61 16.93 -16.74 25.04
C GLN A 61 16.22 -16.18 26.28
N LEU A 62 14.91 -15.96 26.20
CA LEU A 62 14.10 -15.39 27.28
C LEU A 62 13.48 -16.44 28.19
N VAL A 63 13.53 -17.74 27.85
CA VAL A 63 12.87 -18.84 28.58
C VAL A 63 13.25 -18.89 30.07
N ASN A 64 14.51 -18.59 30.39
CA ASN A 64 15.01 -18.62 31.77
C ASN A 64 15.06 -17.23 32.43
N LYS A 65 14.37 -16.23 31.86
CA LYS A 65 14.29 -14.88 32.41
C LYS A 65 13.00 -14.69 33.20
N PRO A 66 12.94 -13.71 34.13
CA PRO A 66 11.69 -13.37 34.81
C PRO A 66 10.59 -13.07 33.80
N PHE A 67 9.39 -13.62 34.03
CA PHE A 67 8.27 -13.52 33.09
C PHE A 67 7.96 -12.07 32.69
N SER A 68 7.94 -11.14 33.65
CA SER A 68 7.68 -9.73 33.36
C SER A 68 8.73 -9.11 32.44
N TYR A 69 10.01 -9.47 32.60
CA TYR A 69 11.08 -9.00 31.72
C TYR A 69 10.91 -9.60 30.32
N ALA A 70 10.69 -10.91 30.24
CA ALA A 70 10.48 -11.60 28.96
C ALA A 70 9.28 -11.02 28.19
N LEU A 71 8.17 -10.75 28.88
CA LEU A 71 6.97 -10.17 28.27
C LEU A 71 7.23 -8.79 27.67
N THR A 72 7.90 -7.89 28.41
CA THR A 72 8.25 -6.56 27.90
C THR A 72 9.15 -6.65 26.67
N GLN A 73 10.19 -7.49 26.71
CA GLN A 73 11.11 -7.67 25.59
C GLN A 73 10.41 -8.24 24.34
N LEU A 74 9.56 -9.26 24.52
CA LEU A 74 8.77 -9.82 23.42
C LEU A 74 7.81 -8.80 22.83
N SER A 75 7.14 -7.99 23.65
CA SER A 75 6.25 -6.94 23.14
C SER A 75 6.97 -5.90 22.29
N HIS A 76 8.18 -5.51 22.66
CA HIS A 76 8.99 -4.59 21.86
C HIS A 76 9.35 -5.18 20.51
N VAL A 77 9.89 -6.41 20.49
CA VAL A 77 10.29 -7.08 19.23
C VAL A 77 9.07 -7.32 18.33
N LEU A 78 7.93 -7.70 18.89
CA LEU A 78 6.69 -7.89 18.12
C LEU A 78 6.20 -6.57 17.50
N ILE A 79 6.17 -5.48 18.28
CA ILE A 79 5.72 -4.18 17.78
C ILE A 79 6.67 -3.67 16.69
N GLU A 80 7.98 -3.75 16.90
CA GLU A 80 8.97 -3.31 15.91
C GLU A 80 8.88 -4.14 14.62
N SER A 81 8.77 -5.47 14.74
CA SER A 81 8.65 -6.36 13.59
C SER A 81 7.38 -6.08 12.80
N LEU A 82 6.22 -5.98 13.47
CA LEU A 82 4.94 -5.68 12.83
C LEU A 82 4.94 -4.27 12.21
N ALA A 83 5.44 -3.27 12.93
CA ALA A 83 5.52 -1.91 12.43
C ALA A 83 6.39 -1.84 11.17
N SER A 84 7.54 -2.52 11.16
CA SER A 84 8.43 -2.53 9.99
C SER A 84 7.76 -3.12 8.74
N VAL A 85 7.05 -4.25 8.88
CA VAL A 85 6.33 -4.91 7.79
C VAL A 85 5.18 -4.03 7.30
N LEU A 86 4.36 -3.51 8.21
CA LEU A 86 3.21 -2.68 7.88
C LEU A 86 3.61 -1.36 7.22
N LEU A 87 4.68 -0.71 7.71
CA LEU A 87 5.17 0.54 7.14
C LEU A 87 5.70 0.35 5.72
N PHE A 88 6.53 -0.67 5.49
CA PHE A 88 7.06 -0.93 4.16
C PHE A 88 5.97 -1.35 3.16
N LEU A 89 5.13 -2.31 3.55
CA LEU A 89 4.05 -2.79 2.70
C LEU A 89 3.02 -1.67 2.43
N GLY A 90 2.62 -0.97 3.49
CA GLY A 90 1.68 0.15 3.40
C GLY A 90 2.22 1.27 2.51
N ALA A 91 3.49 1.67 2.69
CA ALA A 91 4.13 2.65 1.82
C ALA A 91 4.14 2.19 0.35
N GLY A 92 4.48 0.92 0.09
CA GLY A 92 4.46 0.36 -1.26
C GLY A 92 3.06 0.42 -1.92
N VAL A 93 2.01 0.05 -1.18
CA VAL A 93 0.63 0.11 -1.68
C VAL A 93 0.17 1.55 -1.89
N ILE A 94 0.51 2.48 -0.98
CA ILE A 94 0.19 3.90 -1.14
C ILE A 94 0.87 4.46 -2.40
N VAL A 95 2.17 4.20 -2.58
CA VAL A 95 2.92 4.63 -3.77
C VAL A 95 2.32 4.05 -5.04
N ALA A 96 1.97 2.77 -5.05
CA ALA A 96 1.33 2.13 -6.20
C ALA A 96 -0.04 2.76 -6.53
N THR A 97 -0.83 3.07 -5.50
CA THR A 97 -2.15 3.68 -5.65
C THR A 97 -2.04 5.10 -6.19
N VAL A 98 -1.24 5.94 -5.55
CA VAL A 98 -1.02 7.34 -5.96
C VAL A 98 -0.39 7.40 -7.35
N GLY A 99 0.63 6.57 -7.58
CA GLY A 99 1.30 6.47 -8.88
C GLY A 99 0.35 6.01 -9.98
N SER A 100 -0.50 5.03 -9.72
CA SER A 100 -1.50 4.58 -10.69
C SER A 100 -2.51 5.67 -11.04
N VAL A 101 -3.05 6.38 -10.04
CA VAL A 101 -3.98 7.49 -10.30
C VAL A 101 -3.29 8.59 -11.10
N PHE A 102 -2.06 8.96 -10.72
CA PHE A 102 -1.28 9.97 -11.43
C PHE A 102 -1.01 9.57 -12.89
N LEU A 103 -0.66 8.31 -13.16
CA LEU A 103 -0.44 7.81 -14.52
C LEU A 103 -1.73 7.76 -15.36
N GLN A 104 -2.88 7.46 -14.74
CA GLN A 104 -4.15 7.36 -15.45
C GLN A 104 -4.74 8.72 -15.85
N VAL A 105 -4.73 9.70 -14.94
CA VAL A 105 -5.46 10.97 -15.15
C VAL A 105 -4.56 12.20 -15.16
N GLY A 106 -3.30 12.08 -14.75
CA GLY A 106 -2.39 13.19 -14.52
C GLY A 106 -2.74 13.97 -13.24
N VAL A 107 -2.31 15.23 -13.17
CA VAL A 107 -2.74 16.15 -12.11
C VAL A 107 -4.03 16.83 -12.53
N VAL A 108 -5.08 16.69 -11.73
CA VAL A 108 -6.35 17.39 -11.93
C VAL A 108 -6.66 18.20 -10.68
N ILE A 109 -6.66 19.53 -10.82
CA ILE A 109 -7.03 20.45 -9.76
C ILE A 109 -8.39 21.03 -10.13
N ALA A 110 -9.41 20.62 -9.38
CA ALA A 110 -10.75 21.16 -9.47
C ALA A 110 -11.00 22.03 -8.23
N SER A 111 -11.04 23.34 -8.41
CA SER A 111 -11.74 24.19 -7.44
C SER A 111 -13.21 24.06 -7.79
N LYS A 112 -14.04 23.69 -6.81
CA LYS A 112 -15.47 23.96 -6.94
C LYS A 112 -15.71 25.45 -7.20
#